data_AF-A0A392R2K9-F1
#
_entry.id   AF-A0A392R2K9-F1
#
_cell.length_a   1.000
_cell.length_b   1.000
_cell.length_c   1.000
_cell.angle_alpha   90.00
_cell.angle_beta   90.00
_cell.angle_gamma   90.00
#
_symmetry.space_group_name_H-M   'P 1'
#
loop_
_entity.id
_entity.type
_entity.pdbx_description
1 polymer ?
#
loop_
_entity_poly.entity_id
_entity_poly.type
_entity_poly.pdbx_seq_one_letter_code
_entity_poly.pdbx_strand_id
1 'polypeptide(L)'
;EKRKLAEEVDALKSAMAPVAGEHEAAKGLVTRAELVEKIRVLAGDVLEGTKYSFDNVVAQLKVVNPGVELIIEVIRMLRKVENGQIVIPEVYKDMEAEEEEEDDEQLEDDNHEEVHGEDDEHQDESNDNNA
;
A
#
# COMPACT_ATOMS: atom_id res chain seq x y z
N GLU A 1 -22.46 28.37 30.80
CA GLU A 1 -22.37 27.28 29.81
C GLU A 1 -22.02 27.76 28.40
N LYS A 2 -22.79 28.64 27.76
CA LYS A 2 -22.51 29.12 26.39
C LYS A 2 -21.08 29.64 26.14
N ARG A 3 -20.50 30.40 27.08
CA ARG A 3 -19.10 30.87 26.99
C ARG A 3 -18.09 29.71 26.99
N LYS A 4 -18.27 28.75 27.91
CA LYS A 4 -17.41 27.57 28.03
C LYS A 4 -17.47 26.72 26.76
N LEU A 5 -18.66 26.54 26.19
CA LEU A 5 -18.84 25.80 24.94
C LEU A 5 -18.15 26.49 23.75
N ALA A 6 -18.19 27.83 23.68
CA ALA A 6 -17.49 28.58 22.65
C ALA A 6 -15.96 28.45 22.77
N GLU A 7 -15.44 28.48 24.00
CA GLU A 7 -14.01 28.26 24.28
C GLU A 7 -13.56 26.84 23.86
N GLU A 8 -14.37 25.82 24.15
CA GLU A 8 -14.08 24.43 23.73
C GLU A 8 -14.09 24.26 22.21
N VAL A 9 -15.04 24.90 21.51
CA VAL A 9 -15.11 24.86 20.04
C VAL A 9 -13.90 25.57 19.41
N ASP A 10 -13.48 26.70 19.96
CA ASP A 10 -12.30 27.44 19.47
C ASP A 10 -11.02 26.63 19.67
N ALA A 11 -10.85 26.04 20.85
CA ALA A 11 -9.74 25.14 21.15
C ALA A 11 -9.71 23.94 20.19
N LEU A 12 -10.86 23.32 19.92
CA LEU A 12 -10.94 22.19 18.99
C LEU A 12 -10.60 22.61 17.55
N LYS A 13 -11.09 23.76 17.08
CA LYS A 13 -10.72 24.29 15.75
C LYS A 13 -9.23 24.56 15.64
N SER A 14 -8.63 25.09 16.70
CA SER A 14 -7.19 25.33 16.72
C SER A 14 -6.40 24.01 16.75
N ALA A 15 -6.94 22.96 17.37
CA ALA A 15 -6.33 21.63 17.41
C ALA A 15 -6.47 20.86 16.08
N MET A 16 -7.53 21.11 15.31
CA MET A 16 -7.77 20.54 13.98
C MET A 16 -7.21 21.41 12.84
N ALA A 17 -6.49 22.49 13.16
CA ALA A 17 -5.90 23.34 12.15
C ALA A 17 -4.80 22.58 11.39
N PRO A 18 -4.72 22.73 10.06
CA PRO A 18 -3.66 22.13 9.27
C PRO A 18 -2.26 22.49 9.79
N VAL A 19 -1.36 21.51 9.79
CA VAL A 19 0.03 21.70 10.23
C VAL A 19 0.96 21.84 9.03
N ALA A 20 2.07 22.56 9.22
CA ALA A 20 3.11 22.62 8.20
C ALA A 20 3.64 21.21 7.88
N GLY A 21 3.64 20.84 6.59
CA GLY A 21 4.04 19.51 6.15
C GLY A 21 2.93 18.46 6.20
N GLU A 22 1.69 18.84 6.48
CA GLU A 22 0.56 17.94 6.34
C GLU A 22 0.46 17.42 4.89
N HIS A 23 0.42 16.10 4.75
CA HIS A 23 0.34 15.45 3.46
C HIS A 23 -1.02 15.72 2.81
N GLU A 24 -1.05 15.96 1.49
CA GLU A 24 -2.29 16.25 0.76
C GLU A 24 -3.38 15.18 0.97
N ALA A 25 -2.98 13.92 1.11
CA ALA A 25 -3.89 12.80 1.37
C ALA A 25 -4.60 12.87 2.73
N ALA A 26 -4.10 13.65 3.69
CA ALA A 26 -4.71 13.84 5.00
C ALA A 26 -5.73 15.00 5.01
N LYS A 27 -5.76 15.82 3.95
CA LYS A 27 -6.69 16.95 3.88
C LYS A 27 -8.13 16.48 3.87
N GLY A 28 -8.94 17.06 4.75
CA GLY A 28 -10.37 16.79 4.84
C GLY A 28 -10.72 15.54 5.64
N LEU A 29 -9.74 14.82 6.19
CA LEU A 29 -10.01 13.73 7.15
C LEU A 29 -10.41 14.34 8.49
N VAL A 30 -11.49 13.85 9.09
CA VAL A 30 -12.07 14.41 10.32
C VAL A 30 -12.10 13.41 11.47
N THR A 31 -11.82 12.14 11.20
CA THR A 31 -11.76 11.07 12.19
C THR A 31 -10.45 10.29 12.15
N ARG A 32 -10.10 9.67 13.28
CA ARG A 32 -8.98 8.71 13.34
C ARG A 32 -9.20 7.52 12.40
N ALA A 33 -10.44 7.07 12.21
CA ALA A 33 -10.75 5.93 11.36
C ALA A 33 -10.41 6.24 9.89
N GLU A 34 -10.81 7.40 9.38
CA GLU A 34 -10.47 7.83 8.02
C GLU A 34 -8.95 7.98 7.82
N LEU A 35 -8.23 8.49 8.83
CA LEU A 35 -6.77 8.57 8.78
C LEU A 35 -6.11 7.20 8.71
N VAL A 36 -6.53 6.26 9.57
CA VAL A 36 -6.00 4.88 9.58
C VAL A 36 -6.29 4.18 8.27
N GLU A 37 -7.50 4.31 7.73
CA GLU A 37 -7.86 3.75 6.43
C GLU A 37 -6.99 4.35 5.32
N LYS A 38 -6.78 5.67 5.33
CA LYS A 38 -5.95 6.31 4.31
C LYS A 38 -4.48 5.86 4.40
N ILE A 39 -3.97 5.63 5.61
CA ILE A 39 -2.63 5.06 5.83
C ILE A 39 -2.54 3.64 5.27
N ARG A 40 -3.56 2.79 5.53
CA ARG A 40 -3.60 1.42 5.00
C ARG A 40 -3.53 1.41 3.47
N VAL A 41 -4.37 2.21 2.81
CA VAL A 41 -4.37 2.31 1.33
C VAL A 41 -3.00 2.76 0.81
N LEU A 42 -2.44 3.84 1.37
CA LEU A 42 -1.13 4.35 0.93
C LEU A 42 0.01 3.34 1.19
N ALA A 43 -0.04 2.60 2.29
CA ALA A 43 0.92 1.54 2.57
C ALA A 43 0.81 0.41 1.53
N GLY A 44 -0.41 0.00 1.19
CA GLY A 44 -0.67 -0.97 0.12
C GLY A 44 -0.12 -0.51 -1.24
N ASP A 45 -0.43 0.72 -1.65
CA ASP A 45 0.05 1.31 -2.91
C ASP A 45 1.59 1.30 -2.98
N VAL A 46 2.27 1.63 -1.87
CA VAL A 46 3.74 1.62 -1.79
C VAL A 46 4.29 0.20 -1.89
N LEU A 47 3.68 -0.77 -1.22
CA LEU A 47 4.11 -2.17 -1.27
C LEU A 47 3.95 -2.74 -2.70
N GLU A 48 2.80 -2.54 -3.32
CA GLU A 48 2.54 -3.00 -4.69
C GLU A 48 3.48 -2.33 -5.70
N GLY A 49 3.62 -1.00 -5.62
CA GLY A 49 4.53 -0.25 -6.48
C GLY A 49 6.00 -0.66 -6.31
N THR A 50 6.41 -0.99 -5.08
CA THR A 50 7.77 -1.48 -4.79
C THR A 50 7.99 -2.88 -5.36
N LYS A 51 7.04 -3.80 -5.18
CA LYS A 51 7.08 -5.15 -5.76
C LYS A 51 7.19 -5.09 -7.29
N TYR A 52 6.31 -4.32 -7.92
CA TYR A 52 6.35 -4.12 -9.38
C TYR A 52 7.71 -3.56 -9.84
N SER A 53 8.21 -2.53 -9.15
CA SER A 53 9.48 -1.90 -9.50
C SER A 53 10.66 -2.87 -9.37
N PHE A 54 10.67 -3.70 -8.33
CA PHE A 54 11.68 -4.73 -8.12
C PHE A 54 11.64 -5.79 -9.23
N ASP A 55 10.47 -6.35 -9.51
CA ASP A 55 10.30 -7.37 -10.56
C ASP A 55 10.72 -6.83 -11.93
N ASN A 56 10.36 -5.58 -12.23
CA ASN A 56 10.76 -4.92 -13.46
C ASN A 56 12.29 -4.71 -13.54
N VAL A 57 12.96 -4.34 -12.44
CA VAL A 57 14.43 -4.24 -12.39
C VAL A 57 15.07 -5.61 -12.61
N VAL A 58 14.56 -6.67 -11.98
CA VAL A 58 15.04 -8.04 -12.19
C VAL A 58 14.89 -8.45 -13.66
N ALA A 59 13.74 -8.17 -14.28
CA ALA A 59 13.52 -8.43 -15.70
C ALA A 59 14.51 -7.69 -16.59
N GLN A 60 14.74 -6.39 -16.34
CA GLN A 60 15.74 -5.60 -17.07
C GLN A 60 17.16 -6.17 -16.90
N LEU A 61 17.53 -6.59 -15.69
CA LEU A 61 18.83 -7.20 -15.41
C LEU A 61 19.03 -8.50 -16.20
N LYS A 62 18.00 -9.33 -16.34
CA LYS A 62 18.04 -10.55 -17.17
C LYS A 62 18.24 -10.24 -18.66
N VAL A 63 17.64 -9.16 -19.16
CA VAL A 63 17.79 -8.72 -20.57
C VAL A 63 19.23 -8.26 -20.85
N VAL A 64 19.83 -7.47 -19.96
CA VAL A 64 21.17 -6.92 -20.19
C VAL A 64 22.30 -7.90 -19.84
N ASN A 65 22.00 -9.01 -19.17
CA ASN A 65 22.95 -10.08 -18.84
C ASN A 65 22.51 -11.44 -19.41
N PRO A 66 22.44 -11.60 -20.74
CA PRO A 66 22.03 -12.86 -21.34
C PRO A 66 23.07 -13.95 -21.03
N GLY A 67 22.69 -14.94 -20.24
CA GLY A 67 23.58 -16.03 -19.81
C GLY A 67 23.98 -15.99 -18.33
N VAL A 68 23.51 -15.00 -17.57
CA VAL A 68 23.61 -14.99 -16.10
C VAL A 68 22.26 -15.38 -15.51
N GLU A 69 22.25 -16.43 -14.70
CA GLU A 69 21.09 -16.79 -13.89
C GLU A 69 21.12 -15.97 -12.58
N LEU A 70 20.06 -15.21 -12.33
CA LEU A 70 19.94 -14.39 -11.12
C LEU A 70 19.26 -15.19 -10.00
N ILE A 71 19.91 -15.30 -8.85
CA ILE A 71 19.33 -15.87 -7.63
C ILE A 71 18.71 -14.71 -6.83
N ILE A 72 17.38 -14.64 -6.82
CA ILE A 72 16.63 -13.54 -6.18
C ILE A 72 16.00 -13.93 -4.83
N GLU A 73 15.88 -15.23 -4.53
CA GLU A 73 15.21 -15.74 -3.31
C GLU A 73 15.82 -15.22 -2.00
N VAL A 74 17.13 -14.98 -1.98
CA VAL A 74 17.85 -14.49 -0.78
C VAL A 74 17.83 -12.96 -0.68
N ILE A 75 17.31 -12.27 -1.71
CA ILE A 75 17.22 -10.82 -1.73
C ILE A 75 15.93 -10.41 -1.01
N ARG A 76 16.08 -9.78 0.15
CA ARG A 76 14.97 -9.23 0.95
C ARG A 76 15.27 -7.79 1.35
N MET A 77 14.20 -7.03 1.65
CA MET A 77 14.27 -5.58 1.94
C MET A 77 15.22 -5.24 3.09
N LEU A 78 15.23 -6.06 4.14
CA LEU A 78 16.03 -5.82 5.36
C LEU A 78 17.48 -6.28 5.23
N ARG A 79 17.85 -6.96 4.14
CA ARG A 79 19.19 -7.50 3.92
C ARG A 79 20.06 -6.52 3.16
N LYS A 80 21.38 -6.60 3.37
CA LYS A 80 22.37 -5.83 2.61
C LYS A 80 23.56 -6.67 2.20
N VAL A 81 24.36 -6.15 1.29
CA VAL A 81 25.62 -6.78 0.88
C VAL A 81 26.77 -6.29 1.77
N GLU A 82 27.43 -7.20 2.47
CA GLU A 82 28.71 -6.96 3.17
C GLU A 82 29.75 -7.95 2.68
N ASN A 83 30.92 -7.45 2.23
CA ASN A 83 32.02 -8.29 1.74
C ASN A 83 31.60 -9.32 0.67
N GLY A 84 30.63 -8.98 -0.18
CA GLY A 84 30.10 -9.86 -1.22
C GLY A 84 29.10 -10.91 -0.74
N GLN A 85 28.68 -10.88 0.53
CA GLN A 85 27.64 -11.74 1.08
C GLN A 85 26.39 -10.94 1.44
N ILE A 86 25.22 -11.53 1.22
CA ILE A 86 23.96 -10.97 1.65
C ILE A 86 23.75 -11.33 3.13
N VAL A 87 23.60 -10.33 3.99
CA VAL A 87 23.46 -10.48 5.44
C VAL A 87 22.32 -9.62 5.98
N ILE A 88 21.69 -10.07 7.05
CA ILE A 88 20.74 -9.26 7.83
C ILE A 88 21.55 -8.39 8.80
N PRO A 89 21.47 -7.05 8.72
CA PRO A 89 22.05 -6.16 9.73
C PRO A 89 21.51 -6.45 11.12
N GLU A 90 22.33 -6.30 12.16
CA GLU A 90 21.93 -6.58 13.55
C GLU A 90 20.64 -5.86 13.96
N VAL A 91 20.49 -4.61 13.50
CA VAL A 91 19.34 -3.76 13.82
C VAL A 91 18.01 -4.24 13.22
N TYR A 92 18.05 -5.18 12.27
CA TYR A 92 16.87 -5.71 11.60
C TYR A 92 16.63 -7.20 11.86
N LYS A 93 17.42 -7.84 12.73
CA LYS A 93 17.23 -9.27 13.02
C LYS A 93 15.88 -9.57 13.64
N ASP A 94 15.45 -8.75 14.60
CA ASP A 94 14.17 -8.94 15.28
C ASP A 94 13.01 -8.70 14.30
N MET A 95 13.13 -7.64 13.49
CA MET A 95 12.13 -7.28 12.48
C MET A 95 12.01 -8.32 11.36
N GLU A 96 13.11 -8.94 10.92
CA GLU A 96 13.03 -9.99 9.90
C GLU A 96 12.41 -11.28 10.46
N ALA A 97 12.59 -11.57 11.75
CA ALA A 97 11.88 -12.70 12.38
C ALA A 97 10.37 -12.42 12.46
N GLU A 98 9.97 -11.19 12.77
CA GLU A 98 8.55 -10.77 12.76
C GLU A 98 7.95 -10.83 11.34
N GLU A 99 8.66 -10.36 10.30
CA GLU A 99 8.22 -10.46 8.90
C GLU A 99 8.03 -11.93 8.44
N GLU A 100 8.92 -12.84 8.86
CA GLU A 100 8.78 -14.27 8.54
C GLU A 100 7.55 -14.91 9.21
N GLU A 101 7.19 -14.49 10.42
CA GLU A 101 5.96 -14.96 11.10
C GLU A 101 4.68 -14.34 10.50
N GLU A 102 4.70 -13.08 10.08
CA GLU A 102 3.55 -12.42 9.43
C GLU A 102 3.27 -12.95 8.02
N ASP A 103 4.30 -13.29 7.24
CA ASP A 103 4.16 -13.94 5.92
C ASP A 103 3.42 -15.31 6.05
N ASP A 104 3.66 -16.05 7.13
CA ASP A 104 3.01 -17.33 7.41
C ASP A 104 1.53 -17.14 7.83
N GLU A 105 1.21 -16.07 8.55
CA GLU A 105 -0.16 -15.76 9.01
C GLU A 105 -1.05 -15.15 7.90
N GLN A 106 -0.50 -14.39 6.95
CA GLN A 106 -1.28 -13.79 5.85
C GLN A 106 -1.79 -14.81 4.81
N LEU A 107 -1.26 -16.04 4.81
CA LEU A 107 -1.78 -17.13 3.96
C LEU A 107 -3.15 -17.67 4.43
N GLU A 108 -3.67 -17.23 5.58
CA GLU A 108 -4.97 -17.66 6.11
C GLU A 108 -6.13 -16.69 5.85
N ASP A 109 -5.88 -15.46 5.37
CA ASP A 109 -6.92 -14.41 5.20
C ASP A 109 -7.07 -13.91 3.75
N ASP A 110 -6.91 -14.81 2.78
CA ASP A 110 -7.25 -14.58 1.35
C ASP A 110 -8.77 -14.59 1.11
N ASN A 111 -9.54 -13.89 1.96
CA ASN A 111 -10.92 -13.53 1.65
C ASN A 111 -10.92 -12.17 0.93
N HIS A 112 -10.31 -12.15 -0.26
CA HIS A 112 -10.59 -11.13 -1.26
C HIS A 112 -12.03 -11.37 -1.76
N GLU A 113 -13.02 -10.75 -1.12
CA GLU A 113 -14.33 -10.55 -1.72
C GLU A 113 -14.15 -9.61 -2.92
N GLU A 114 -13.77 -10.20 -4.05
CA GLU A 114 -14.02 -9.68 -5.39
C GLU A 114 -15.53 -9.42 -5.49
N VAL A 115 -15.97 -8.18 -5.25
CA VAL A 115 -17.30 -7.75 -5.66
C VAL A 115 -17.26 -7.57 -7.19
N HIS A 116 -17.36 -8.71 -7.88
CA HIS A 116 -17.75 -8.79 -9.27
C HIS A 116 -19.18 -8.25 -9.40
N GLY A 117 -19.30 -7.00 -9.84
CA GLY A 117 -20.55 -6.48 -10.37
C GLY A 117 -20.78 -7.03 -11.77
N GLU A 118 -21.22 -8.28 -11.87
CA GLU A 118 -21.88 -8.80 -13.07
C GLU A 118 -23.35 -8.38 -13.02
N ASP A 119 -23.73 -7.43 -13.86
CA ASP A 119 -25.11 -7.30 -14.34
C ASP A 119 -25.04 -7.37 -15.87
N ASP A 120 -25.14 -8.59 -16.37
CA ASP A 120 -25.26 -8.91 -17.79
C ASP A 120 -26.75 -9.00 -18.17
N GLU A 121 -27.08 -8.33 -19.28
CA GLU A 121 -28.08 -8.72 -20.30
C GLU A 121 -29.59 -8.63 -19.95
N HIS A 122 -30.53 -8.10 -20.75
CA HIS A 122 -30.66 -7.84 -22.19
C HIS A 122 -31.72 -6.75 -22.41
N GLN A 123 -31.66 -6.02 -23.52
CA GLN A 123 -32.70 -6.15 -24.57
C GLN A 123 -32.29 -5.47 -25.87
N ASP A 124 -32.12 -6.32 -26.86
CA ASP A 124 -32.14 -6.06 -28.29
C ASP A 124 -33.50 -5.49 -28.70
N GLU A 125 -33.50 -4.30 -29.30
CA GLU A 125 -34.48 -3.97 -30.34
C GLU A 125 -33.75 -3.29 -31.50
N SER A 126 -33.33 -4.13 -32.45
CA SER A 126 -33.24 -3.76 -33.84
C SER A 126 -34.49 -2.97 -34.29
N ASN A 127 -34.31 -1.77 -34.81
CA ASN A 127 -35.21 -1.26 -35.83
C ASN A 127 -34.41 -0.48 -36.88
N ASP A 128 -34.01 -1.22 -37.90
CA ASP A 128 -33.82 -0.67 -39.23
C ASP A 128 -35.07 0.14 -39.62
N ASN A 129 -34.90 1.42 -39.97
CA ASN A 129 -35.44 1.90 -41.24
C ASN A 129 -34.86 3.27 -41.60
N ASN A 130 -34.06 3.21 -42.66
CA ASN A 130 -33.62 4.28 -43.53
C ASN A 130 -34.81 4.99 -44.20
N ALA A 131 -34.86 6.32 -44.13
CA ALA A 131 -35.42 7.23 -45.14
C ALA A 131 -34.92 8.67 -44.90
#